data_AF-A0A7W1QPI4-F1
#
_entry.id   AF-A0A7W1QPI4-F1
#
_cell.length_a   1.000
_cell.length_b   1.000
_cell.length_c   1.000
_cell.angle_alpha   90.00
_cell.angle_beta   90.00
_cell.angle_gamma   90.00
#
_symmetry.space_group_name_H-M   'P 1'
#
loop_
_entity.id
_entity.type
_entity.pdbx_description
1 polymer ?
#
loop_
_entity_poly.entity_id
_entity_poly.type
_entity_poly.pdbx_seq_one_letter_code
_entity_poly.pdbx_strand_id
1 'polypeptide(L)'
;MTSIDPMRRRFPAAPFLVPMILALILVLTPAVPLVHVASAREAEVPQHVCQIDWRRGEWHIRQLIRCAQHRWHVPGGASMALYVADRESELRPKAYNGYSGASGIFQHLRRYWPGRSDAFGFGGWSAFNARANIMVTMRMVHREGSWSDWGF
;
A
#
# COMPACT_ATOMS: atom_id res chain seq x y z
N MET A 1 31.24 27.49 90.57
CA MET A 1 29.98 26.80 90.92
C MET A 1 29.37 26.28 89.62
N THR A 2 29.16 24.95 89.56
CA THR A 2 28.26 24.18 88.65
C THR A 2 28.49 24.29 87.13
N SER A 3 28.44 23.24 86.30
CA SER A 3 28.26 21.79 86.45
C SER A 3 28.31 21.16 85.04
N ILE A 4 28.79 19.92 84.95
CA ILE A 4 28.41 18.84 84.01
C ILE A 4 28.79 18.98 82.51
N ASP A 5 29.64 18.04 82.09
CA ASP A 5 29.97 17.55 80.73
C ASP A 5 29.07 16.32 80.40
N PRO A 6 29.15 15.62 79.25
CA PRO A 6 29.27 15.98 77.82
C PRO A 6 28.20 15.24 76.95
N MET A 7 28.05 15.57 75.65
CA MET A 7 28.14 14.57 74.56
C MET A 7 27.87 15.14 73.14
N ARG A 8 28.89 14.95 72.29
CA ARG A 8 28.83 14.27 70.97
C ARG A 8 27.81 14.85 69.96
N ARG A 9 28.23 15.34 68.79
CA ARG A 9 28.76 14.53 67.68
C ARG A 9 29.33 15.46 66.60
N ARG A 10 30.47 15.04 66.05
CA ARG A 10 31.17 15.66 64.93
C ARG A 10 30.50 15.25 63.62
N PHE A 11 30.30 16.19 62.71
CA PHE A 11 30.22 15.91 61.27
C PHE A 11 31.10 16.94 60.53
N PRO A 12 32.15 16.50 59.81
CA PRO A 12 33.06 17.40 59.10
C PRO A 12 32.53 17.82 57.72
N ALA A 13 32.90 19.05 57.34
CA ALA A 13 33.44 19.55 56.05
C ALA A 13 33.04 18.80 54.75
N ALA A 14 32.83 19.41 53.58
CA ALA A 14 33.26 20.67 53.00
C ALA A 14 32.56 20.81 51.62
N PRO A 15 32.75 21.92 50.89
CA PRO A 15 31.90 22.37 49.78
C PRO A 15 32.45 21.98 48.41
N PHE A 16 31.60 21.70 47.42
CA PHE A 16 31.99 21.82 46.01
C PHE A 16 30.82 22.25 45.12
N LEU A 17 31.02 23.40 44.47
CA LEU A 17 30.19 23.97 43.42
C LEU A 17 30.13 23.02 42.22
N VAL A 18 28.91 22.77 41.74
CA VAL A 18 28.60 21.89 40.60
C VAL A 18 28.93 22.61 39.29
N PRO A 19 29.68 22.01 38.36
CA PRO A 19 29.88 22.58 37.03
C PRO A 19 28.67 22.35 36.12
N MET A 20 28.38 23.37 35.32
CA MET A 20 27.32 23.43 34.31
C MET A 20 27.64 22.47 33.15
N ILE A 21 26.81 21.45 32.91
CA ILE A 21 26.94 20.54 31.76
C ILE A 21 25.90 20.93 30.71
N LEU A 22 26.33 21.60 29.64
CA LEU A 22 25.55 21.79 28.42
C LEU A 22 25.82 20.60 27.49
N ALA A 23 24.94 19.61 27.49
CA ALA A 23 25.02 18.47 26.57
C ALA A 23 24.38 18.85 25.22
N LEU A 24 25.22 19.13 24.22
CA LEU A 24 24.83 19.24 22.82
C LEU A 24 24.70 17.82 22.24
N ILE A 25 23.46 17.34 22.07
CA ILE A 25 23.19 16.03 21.45
C ILE A 25 23.06 16.24 19.93
N LEU A 26 24.10 15.89 19.19
CA LEU A 26 24.07 15.78 17.72
C LEU A 26 23.52 14.40 17.35
N VAL A 27 22.23 14.31 17.00
CA VAL A 27 21.62 13.05 16.58
C VAL A 27 21.92 12.81 15.09
N LEU A 28 22.92 11.97 14.79
CA LEU A 28 23.07 11.37 13.46
C LEU A 28 21.98 10.30 13.30
N THR A 29 20.92 10.60 12.56
CA THR A 29 19.96 9.57 12.09
C THR A 29 20.46 8.95 10.79
N PRO A 30 20.74 7.63 10.72
CA PRO A 30 20.99 6.98 9.45
C PRO A 30 19.71 6.99 8.61
N ALA A 31 19.79 7.47 7.37
CA ALA A 31 18.71 7.37 6.41
C ALA A 31 18.50 5.90 6.04
N VAL A 32 17.49 5.26 6.65
CA VAL A 32 17.07 3.92 6.28
C VAL A 32 16.41 4.01 4.89
N PRO A 33 16.88 3.26 3.88
CA PRO A 33 16.20 3.23 2.59
C PRO A 33 14.79 2.65 2.79
N LEU A 34 13.77 3.37 2.33
CA LEU A 34 12.38 2.92 2.27
C LEU A 34 12.26 1.76 1.27
N VAL A 35 12.63 0.56 1.69
CA VAL A 35 12.23 -0.66 1.00
C VAL A 35 10.71 -0.79 1.24
N HIS A 36 9.90 -0.55 0.21
CA HIS A 36 8.46 -0.83 0.26
C HIS A 36 8.29 -2.33 0.50
N VAL A 37 8.01 -2.71 1.75
CA VAL A 37 7.63 -4.06 2.10
C VAL A 37 6.28 -4.30 1.45
N ALA A 38 6.26 -5.00 0.32
CA ALA A 38 5.03 -5.51 -0.26
C ALA A 38 4.31 -6.32 0.83
N SER A 39 3.01 -6.08 1.01
CA SER A 39 2.22 -6.74 2.06
C SER A 39 2.38 -8.26 1.95
N ALA A 40 2.42 -8.99 3.06
CA ALA A 40 2.53 -10.47 3.03
C ALA A 40 1.42 -11.11 2.16
N ARG A 41 0.23 -10.48 2.09
CA ARG A 41 -0.87 -10.90 1.21
C ARG A 41 -0.64 -10.58 -0.27
N GLU A 42 0.25 -9.62 -0.57
CA GLU A 42 0.73 -9.31 -1.92
C GLU A 42 1.69 -10.37 -2.48
N ALA A 43 2.33 -11.14 -1.61
CA ALA A 43 3.20 -12.23 -2.00
C ALA A 43 2.46 -13.56 -2.24
N GLU A 44 1.25 -13.72 -1.68
CA GLU A 44 0.50 -14.99 -1.69
C GLU A 44 -0.23 -15.28 -3.02
N VAL A 45 -0.51 -14.26 -3.84
CA VAL A 45 -1.14 -14.48 -5.15
C VAL A 45 -0.16 -15.14 -6.11
N PRO A 46 -0.56 -16.23 -6.80
CA PRO A 46 0.35 -16.88 -7.73
C PRO A 46 0.78 -15.92 -8.83
N GLN A 47 2.05 -15.50 -8.77
CA GLN A 47 2.63 -14.58 -9.75
C GLN A 47 2.65 -15.19 -11.15
N HIS A 48 2.49 -16.51 -11.27
CA HIS A 48 2.64 -17.25 -12.52
C HIS A 48 1.61 -16.91 -13.61
N VAL A 49 0.41 -16.45 -13.23
CA VAL A 49 -0.59 -16.06 -14.24
C VAL A 49 -0.25 -14.67 -14.77
N CYS A 50 0.04 -14.57 -16.07
CA CYS A 50 0.43 -13.32 -16.73
C CYS A 50 1.57 -12.61 -16.00
N GLN A 51 2.77 -13.21 -16.01
CA GLN A 51 4.00 -12.63 -15.46
C GLN A 51 4.46 -11.41 -16.28
N ILE A 52 3.71 -10.30 -16.16
CA ILE A 52 3.97 -9.05 -16.86
C ILE A 52 4.11 -7.96 -15.82
N ASP A 53 5.29 -7.34 -15.78
CA ASP A 53 5.53 -6.20 -14.91
C ASP A 53 4.88 -4.94 -15.49
N TRP A 54 3.66 -4.68 -15.03
CA TRP A 54 2.86 -3.51 -15.42
C TRP A 54 3.53 -2.17 -15.08
N ARG A 55 4.49 -2.14 -14.14
CA ARG A 55 5.19 -0.91 -13.74
C ARG A 55 6.09 -0.37 -14.85
N ARG A 56 6.42 -1.20 -15.84
CA ARG A 56 7.23 -0.82 -17.01
C ARG A 56 6.50 0.07 -18.01
N GLY A 57 5.22 0.37 -17.78
CA GLY A 57 4.46 1.37 -18.54
C GLY A 57 3.23 0.81 -19.24
N GLU A 58 2.55 1.69 -19.97
CA GLU A 58 1.23 1.43 -20.56
C GLU A 58 1.20 0.22 -21.48
N TRP A 59 2.24 -0.01 -22.29
CA TRP A 59 2.31 -1.20 -23.14
C TRP A 59 2.19 -2.49 -22.32
N HIS A 60 2.87 -2.57 -21.17
CA HIS A 60 2.82 -3.73 -20.28
C HIS A 60 1.46 -3.88 -19.62
N ILE A 61 0.79 -2.77 -19.30
CA ILE A 61 -0.60 -2.78 -18.82
C ILE A 61 -1.53 -3.38 -19.88
N ARG A 62 -1.42 -2.93 -21.14
CA ARG A 62 -2.21 -3.48 -22.26
C ARG A 62 -1.94 -4.98 -22.46
N GLN A 63 -0.69 -5.42 -22.37
CA GLN A 63 -0.35 -6.85 -22.44
C GLN A 63 -0.93 -7.64 -21.26
N LEU A 64 -0.92 -7.07 -20.05
CA LEU A 64 -1.50 -7.70 -18.88
C LEU A 64 -3.02 -7.86 -19.01
N ILE A 65 -3.72 -6.85 -19.54
CA ILE A 65 -5.15 -6.93 -19.87
C ILE A 65 -5.41 -8.04 -20.90
N ARG A 66 -4.65 -8.08 -22.01
CA ARG A 66 -4.78 -9.12 -23.03
C ARG A 66 -4.56 -10.52 -22.48
N CYS A 67 -3.51 -10.70 -21.68
CA CYS A 67 -3.22 -11.99 -21.07
C CYS A 67 -4.32 -12.41 -20.09
N ALA A 68 -4.77 -11.50 -19.22
CA ALA A 68 -5.84 -11.79 -18.27
C ALA A 68 -7.15 -12.13 -19.00
N GLN A 69 -7.53 -11.37 -20.03
CA GLN A 69 -8.70 -11.68 -20.84
C GLN A 69 -8.57 -13.03 -21.58
N HIS A 70 -7.39 -13.37 -22.09
CA HIS A 70 -7.18 -14.66 -22.72
C HIS A 70 -7.35 -15.81 -21.71
N ARG A 71 -6.93 -15.59 -20.44
CA ARG A 71 -7.11 -16.56 -19.36
C ARG A 71 -8.55 -16.68 -18.87
N TRP A 72 -9.30 -15.58 -18.88
CA TRP A 72 -10.71 -15.48 -18.48
C TRP A 72 -11.48 -14.74 -19.57
N HIS A 73 -12.14 -15.51 -20.44
CA HIS A 73 -12.88 -14.94 -21.56
C HIS A 73 -13.99 -14.01 -21.06
N VAL A 74 -14.03 -12.79 -21.61
CA VAL A 74 -15.03 -11.75 -21.35
C VAL A 74 -15.74 -11.37 -22.65
N PRO A 75 -17.00 -10.88 -22.61
CA PRO A 75 -17.70 -10.38 -23.79
C PRO A 75 -16.89 -9.30 -24.52
N GLY A 76 -16.83 -9.40 -25.84
CA GLY A 76 -16.03 -8.49 -26.69
C GLY A 76 -14.51 -8.67 -26.60
N GLY A 77 -14.02 -9.64 -25.81
CA GLY A 77 -12.62 -10.02 -25.74
C GLY A 77 -11.67 -8.88 -25.33
N ALA A 78 -10.42 -8.96 -25.78
CA ALA A 78 -9.39 -7.98 -25.44
C ALA A 78 -9.73 -6.57 -25.90
N SER A 79 -10.40 -6.43 -27.06
CA SER A 79 -10.78 -5.13 -27.60
C SER A 79 -11.71 -4.37 -26.66
N MET A 80 -12.76 -5.05 -26.14
CA MET A 80 -13.66 -4.44 -25.17
C MET A 80 -12.95 -4.16 -23.84
N ALA A 81 -12.17 -5.12 -23.33
CA ALA A 81 -11.42 -4.92 -22.08
C ALA A 81 -10.47 -3.71 -22.13
N LEU A 82 -9.76 -3.52 -23.26
CA LEU A 82 -8.88 -2.38 -23.47
C LEU A 82 -9.68 -1.08 -23.64
N TYR A 83 -10.81 -1.12 -24.33
CA TYR A 83 -11.70 0.04 -24.50
C TYR A 83 -12.23 0.53 -23.15
N VAL A 84 -12.76 -0.36 -22.31
CA VAL A 84 -13.26 0.01 -20.97
C VAL A 84 -12.12 0.58 -20.12
N ALA A 85 -10.95 -0.07 -20.08
CA ALA A 85 -9.80 0.43 -19.30
C ALA A 85 -9.36 1.85 -19.72
N ASP A 86 -9.42 2.14 -21.02
CA ASP A 86 -9.11 3.45 -21.58
C ASP A 86 -10.15 4.49 -21.16
N ARG A 87 -11.44 4.17 -21.27
CA ARG A 87 -12.56 5.04 -20.84
C ARG A 87 -12.56 5.33 -19.34
N GLU A 88 -12.18 4.36 -18.54
CA GLU A 88 -12.18 4.48 -17.09
C GLU A 88 -10.98 5.27 -16.55
N SER A 89 -9.80 5.12 -17.15
CA SER A 89 -8.57 5.64 -16.53
C SER A 89 -7.48 6.11 -17.48
N GLU A 90 -7.69 6.05 -18.80
CA GLU A 90 -6.61 6.17 -19.80
C GLU A 90 -5.46 5.19 -19.48
N LEU A 91 -5.80 4.00 -18.97
CA LEU A 91 -4.86 2.97 -18.51
C LEU A 91 -3.91 3.40 -17.38
N ARG A 92 -4.22 4.47 -16.64
CA ARG A 92 -3.37 4.99 -15.56
C ARG A 92 -3.63 4.22 -14.25
N PRO A 93 -2.66 3.45 -13.71
CA PRO A 93 -2.88 2.67 -12.48
C PRO A 93 -3.21 3.52 -11.25
N LYS A 94 -2.77 4.77 -11.23
CA LYS A 94 -3.00 5.72 -10.14
C LYS A 94 -4.21 6.64 -10.38
N ALA A 95 -5.04 6.38 -11.40
CA ALA A 95 -6.24 7.17 -11.66
C ALA A 95 -7.19 7.12 -10.46
N TYR A 96 -7.65 8.29 -10.03
CA TYR A 96 -8.56 8.47 -8.91
C TYR A 96 -9.65 9.46 -9.30
N ASN A 97 -10.89 9.06 -9.12
CA ASN A 97 -12.04 9.95 -9.26
C ASN A 97 -12.41 10.52 -7.89
N GLY A 98 -12.22 11.83 -7.70
CA GLY A 98 -12.51 12.52 -6.44
C GLY A 98 -13.99 12.59 -6.07
N TYR A 99 -14.88 12.51 -7.05
CA TYR A 99 -16.33 12.56 -6.82
C TYR A 99 -16.88 11.21 -6.36
N SER A 100 -16.54 10.12 -7.05
CA SER A 100 -17.09 8.79 -6.76
C SER A 100 -16.21 7.96 -5.81
N GLY A 101 -14.94 8.32 -5.68
CA GLY A 101 -13.93 7.50 -5.01
C GLY A 101 -13.49 6.27 -5.81
N ALA A 102 -13.79 6.21 -7.12
CA ALA A 102 -13.31 5.17 -8.01
C ALA A 102 -11.78 5.21 -8.19
N SER A 103 -11.15 4.05 -8.35
CA SER A 103 -9.69 3.93 -8.31
C SER A 103 -9.13 2.85 -9.24
N GLY A 104 -7.96 3.14 -9.80
CA GLY A 104 -7.19 2.23 -10.63
C GLY A 104 -7.71 2.14 -12.07
N ILE A 105 -7.25 1.11 -12.78
CA ILE A 105 -7.43 0.99 -14.23
C ILE A 105 -8.89 0.88 -14.64
N PHE A 106 -9.66 0.05 -13.94
CA PHE A 106 -11.08 -0.16 -14.17
C PHE A 106 -11.97 0.57 -13.16
N GLN A 107 -11.43 1.63 -12.52
CA GLN A 107 -12.21 2.54 -11.67
C GLN A 107 -13.15 1.83 -10.67
N HIS A 108 -12.64 0.80 -9.99
CA HIS A 108 -13.40 0.16 -8.92
C HIS A 108 -13.66 1.16 -7.79
N LEU A 109 -14.93 1.28 -7.37
CA LEU A 109 -15.29 2.05 -6.19
C LEU A 109 -14.60 1.49 -4.94
N ARG A 110 -13.83 2.32 -4.24
CA ARG A 110 -13.02 1.90 -3.08
C ARG A 110 -13.83 1.23 -1.96
N ARG A 111 -15.10 1.61 -1.77
CA ARG A 111 -15.97 0.99 -0.76
C ARG A 111 -16.26 -0.50 -1.02
N TYR A 112 -16.24 -0.94 -2.29
CA TYR A 112 -16.46 -2.33 -2.67
C TYR A 112 -15.16 -3.09 -2.89
N TRP A 113 -14.04 -2.38 -3.02
CA TRP A 113 -12.77 -2.99 -3.36
C TRP A 113 -12.30 -4.08 -2.38
N PRO A 114 -12.36 -3.91 -1.04
CA PRO A 114 -11.90 -4.96 -0.12
C PRO A 114 -12.56 -6.30 -0.40
N GLY A 115 -13.90 -6.35 -0.42
CA GLY A 115 -14.65 -7.58 -0.69
C GLY A 115 -14.43 -8.13 -2.10
N ARG A 116 -14.35 -7.27 -3.13
CA ARG A 116 -14.05 -7.71 -4.51
C ARG A 116 -12.66 -8.33 -4.59
N SER A 117 -11.65 -7.64 -4.05
CA SER A 117 -10.26 -8.11 -4.07
C SER A 117 -10.10 -9.42 -3.31
N ASP A 118 -10.69 -9.55 -2.12
CA ASP A 118 -10.69 -10.78 -1.33
C ASP A 118 -11.35 -11.94 -2.09
N ALA A 119 -12.53 -11.72 -2.68
CA ALA A 119 -13.27 -12.76 -3.41
C ALA A 119 -12.50 -13.35 -4.60
N PHE A 120 -11.54 -12.59 -5.14
CA PHE A 120 -10.70 -13.03 -6.24
C PHE A 120 -9.22 -13.19 -5.83
N GLY A 121 -8.95 -13.38 -4.54
CA GLY A 121 -7.64 -13.77 -4.02
C GLY A 121 -6.62 -12.64 -3.94
N PHE A 122 -6.99 -11.39 -4.24
CA PHE A 122 -6.16 -10.19 -4.11
C PHE A 122 -6.40 -9.46 -2.79
N GLY A 123 -6.68 -10.20 -1.73
CA GLY A 123 -7.10 -9.61 -0.47
C GLY A 123 -6.06 -8.70 0.16
N GLY A 124 -6.45 -7.47 0.51
CA GLY A 124 -5.55 -6.45 1.05
C GLY A 124 -4.64 -5.77 0.01
N TRP A 125 -4.76 -6.11 -1.28
CA TRP A 125 -4.07 -5.38 -2.33
C TRP A 125 -4.73 -4.02 -2.56
N SER A 126 -3.96 -3.05 -3.03
CA SER A 126 -4.49 -1.73 -3.40
C SER A 126 -5.29 -1.80 -4.70
N ALA A 127 -6.41 -1.06 -4.79
CA ALA A 127 -7.13 -0.84 -6.05
C ALA A 127 -6.25 -0.15 -7.11
N PHE A 128 -5.20 0.56 -6.69
CA PHE A 128 -4.21 1.18 -7.58
C PHE A 128 -3.11 0.21 -8.04
N ASN A 129 -3.06 -1.02 -7.50
CA ASN A 129 -2.20 -2.05 -8.05
C ASN A 129 -2.83 -2.55 -9.35
N ALA A 130 -2.21 -2.21 -10.49
CA ALA A 130 -2.76 -2.54 -11.81
C ALA A 130 -3.01 -4.04 -11.99
N ARG A 131 -2.10 -4.90 -11.49
CA ARG A 131 -2.28 -6.35 -11.57
C ARG A 131 -3.53 -6.79 -10.84
N ALA A 132 -3.70 -6.40 -9.57
CA ALA A 132 -4.88 -6.75 -8.81
C ALA A 132 -6.15 -6.22 -9.48
N ASN A 133 -6.14 -4.94 -9.86
CA ASN A 133 -7.28 -4.28 -10.50
C ASN A 133 -7.72 -5.03 -11.77
N ILE A 134 -6.79 -5.26 -12.71
CA ILE A 134 -7.06 -5.98 -13.97
C ILE A 134 -7.56 -7.41 -13.71
N MET A 135 -6.88 -8.16 -12.83
CA MET A 135 -7.20 -9.57 -12.59
C MET A 135 -8.57 -9.73 -11.92
N VAL A 136 -8.89 -8.87 -10.96
CA VAL A 136 -10.20 -8.82 -10.32
C VAL A 136 -11.28 -8.50 -11.37
N THR A 137 -11.07 -7.47 -12.19
CA THR A 137 -12.02 -7.10 -13.25
C THR A 137 -12.30 -8.25 -14.22
N MET A 138 -11.25 -8.86 -14.80
CA MET A 138 -11.45 -9.93 -15.79
C MET A 138 -12.20 -11.12 -15.18
N ARG A 139 -11.91 -11.46 -13.91
CA ARG A 139 -12.61 -12.55 -13.23
C ARG A 139 -14.05 -12.20 -12.86
N MET A 140 -14.34 -10.95 -12.51
CA MET A 140 -15.71 -10.47 -12.28
C MET A 140 -16.54 -10.57 -13.56
N VAL A 141 -16.07 -9.93 -14.62
CA VAL A 141 -16.76 -9.89 -15.91
C VAL A 141 -16.92 -11.29 -16.50
N HIS A 142 -15.91 -12.16 -16.37
CA HIS A 142 -16.02 -13.55 -16.79
C HIS A 142 -17.10 -14.32 -16.02
N ARG A 143 -17.18 -14.14 -14.70
CA ARG A 143 -18.19 -14.77 -13.85
C ARG A 143 -19.60 -14.26 -14.18
N GLU A 144 -19.73 -12.98 -14.47
CA GLU A 144 -21.01 -12.30 -14.73
C GLU A 144 -21.45 -12.40 -16.20
N GLY A 145 -20.52 -12.67 -17.12
CA GLY A 145 -20.77 -12.72 -18.55
C GLY A 145 -21.15 -11.36 -19.16
N SER A 146 -20.83 -10.25 -18.49
CA SER A 146 -21.31 -8.90 -18.84
C SER A 146 -20.38 -7.78 -18.35
N TRP A 147 -20.36 -6.66 -19.06
CA TRP A 147 -19.71 -5.41 -18.65
C TRP A 147 -20.68 -4.40 -18.01
N SER A 148 -21.89 -4.81 -17.64
CA SER A 148 -22.95 -3.94 -17.12
C SER A 148 -22.56 -3.13 -15.88
N ASP A 149 -21.67 -3.66 -15.03
CA ASP A 149 -21.12 -2.93 -13.88
C ASP A 149 -20.32 -1.67 -14.28
N TRP A 150 -19.87 -1.60 -15.53
CA TRP A 150 -19.21 -0.46 -16.18
C TRP A 150 -20.10 0.27 -17.20
N GLY A 151 -21.35 -0.18 -17.39
CA GLY A 151 -22.28 0.42 -18.34
C GLY A 151 -22.02 0.09 -19.82
N PHE A 152 -21.36 -1.04 -20.12
CA PHE A 152 -21.08 -1.52 -21.48
C PHE A 152 -21.68 -2.90 -21.75
#